data_AF-A0A9D2HDH4-F1
#
_entry.id   AF-A0A9D2HDH4-F1
#
_cell.length_a   1.000
_cell.length_b   1.000
_cell.length_c   1.000
_cell.angle_alpha   90.00
_cell.angle_beta   90.00
_cell.angle_gamma   90.00
#
_symmetry.space_group_name_H-M   'P 1'
#
loop_
_entity.id
_entity.type
_entity.pdbx_description
1 polymer ?
#
loop_
_entity_poly.entity_id
_entity_poly.type
_entity_poly.pdbx_seq_one_letter_code
_entity_poly.pdbx_strand_id
1 'polypeptide(L)'
;MSAYTSNGTSVTLEARRRTFSMGKFARADGLIPGGASVRSQPNLTITFTSADGLSQTFKVTDNMRFLEDENGRVRMDDSGALPQADSQGRAATAIVVNLSDGGNLRGGDGDDVLFNLGQNAVLDGGKGDDTLLSMGDGARLLGGDGNDTLKIVRDIIRKENTAHGINMKATEANLQKAALEGFEKGQSVFMDGGDGDDVLLSEVKLHDSTILGGDGDDTLTFGTLVGSSLDAGAGDDMIRTDKLSASILRGGDGDDSIAVHTAANGSVVDGGKGDDRLSVQHVRGSGLVHGGDGEDAINVGTLKEYSMVDGGRGDDTIDVTYADHSAIQGGDGNDTVFLGSGYSAVISGGRGDDTITVGAGNGNLISGDDGDDLITAGGSLNLVDGGAGVNSIFTSGTSRVTDNEQVIKNDIAAADLAGMAARLTDTLEHVDLAADRRRYYLALLRYTAQQTEGERPRVFDE
;
A
#
# COMPACT_ATOMS: atom_id res chain seq x y z
N MET A 1 -45.25 4.79 -36.54
CA MET A 1 -46.43 5.54 -37.05
C MET A 1 -47.21 6.05 -35.84
N SER A 2 -47.31 7.39 -35.72
CA SER A 2 -48.27 8.25 -34.97
C SER A 2 -48.73 7.86 -33.55
N ALA A 3 -49.00 8.70 -32.54
CA ALA A 3 -48.75 10.09 -32.13
C ALA A 3 -49.52 10.31 -30.79
N TYR A 4 -48.89 10.93 -29.76
CA TYR A 4 -49.36 11.69 -28.56
C TYR A 4 -50.62 11.28 -27.73
N THR A 5 -50.69 11.43 -26.39
CA THR A 5 -50.67 12.72 -25.63
C THR A 5 -50.44 12.59 -24.10
N SER A 6 -49.89 13.69 -23.55
CA SER A 6 -49.99 14.31 -22.21
C SER A 6 -50.39 13.51 -20.96
N ASN A 7 -49.40 13.21 -20.12
CA ASN A 7 -49.32 13.50 -18.67
C ASN A 7 -48.32 12.53 -18.02
N GLY A 8 -47.30 13.05 -17.33
CA GLY A 8 -46.50 12.36 -16.31
C GLY A 8 -46.01 10.94 -16.59
N THR A 9 -44.73 10.82 -16.92
CA THR A 9 -43.83 9.72 -16.52
C THR A 9 -44.26 8.26 -16.75
N SER A 10 -43.57 7.56 -17.66
CA SER A 10 -42.94 6.27 -17.33
C SER A 10 -41.87 5.85 -18.34
N VAL A 11 -40.86 5.18 -17.78
CA VAL A 11 -39.64 4.58 -18.32
C VAL A 11 -40.06 3.17 -18.86
N THR A 12 -39.49 2.53 -19.89
CA THR A 12 -38.17 1.87 -19.85
C THR A 12 -37.84 1.10 -21.16
N LEU A 13 -36.59 1.31 -21.62
CA LEU A 13 -35.58 0.51 -22.36
C LEU A 13 -35.98 -0.59 -23.38
N GLU A 14 -35.27 -0.58 -24.51
CA GLU A 14 -34.56 -1.78 -24.95
C GLU A 14 -33.18 -1.47 -25.58
N ALA A 15 -32.31 -2.46 -25.50
CA ALA A 15 -30.87 -2.36 -25.61
C ALA A 15 -30.35 -2.19 -27.04
N ARG A 16 -29.31 -1.37 -27.17
CA ARG A 16 -28.08 -1.50 -28.00
C ARG A 16 -27.58 -0.10 -28.36
N ARG A 17 -26.29 0.15 -28.08
CA ARG A 17 -25.52 1.37 -28.38
C ARG A 17 -26.18 2.66 -27.88
N ARG A 18 -25.80 3.14 -26.69
CA ARG A 18 -26.30 4.43 -26.19
C ARG A 18 -25.31 5.55 -26.51
N THR A 19 -25.80 6.36 -27.43
CA THR A 19 -25.47 7.73 -27.79
C THR A 19 -25.38 8.65 -26.56
N PHE A 20 -24.44 9.59 -26.63
CA PHE A 20 -24.27 10.72 -25.71
C PHE A 20 -25.40 11.74 -25.88
N SER A 21 -25.86 12.34 -24.78
CA SER A 21 -26.86 13.42 -24.78
C SER A 21 -26.22 14.69 -24.23
N MET A 22 -25.81 15.59 -25.12
CA MET A 22 -25.27 16.91 -24.79
C MET A 22 -26.40 17.95 -24.92
N GLY A 23 -26.65 18.70 -23.86
CA GLY A 23 -27.74 19.69 -23.80
C GLY A 23 -27.59 20.83 -24.81
N LYS A 24 -28.67 21.10 -25.55
CA LYS A 24 -29.01 22.33 -26.29
C LYS A 24 -27.94 22.95 -27.21
N PHE A 25 -27.40 22.20 -28.18
CA PHE A 25 -26.80 22.83 -29.38
C PHE A 25 -27.13 22.16 -30.73
N ALA A 26 -27.94 21.11 -30.76
CA ALA A 26 -28.32 20.45 -32.01
C ALA A 26 -29.46 21.19 -32.73
N ARG A 27 -29.30 21.47 -34.03
CA ARG A 27 -30.43 21.72 -34.93
C ARG A 27 -31.28 20.45 -35.05
N ALA A 28 -32.54 20.61 -35.46
CA ALA A 28 -33.56 19.56 -35.49
C ALA A 28 -33.26 18.37 -36.44
N ASP A 29 -32.14 18.41 -37.17
CA ASP A 29 -31.62 17.38 -38.06
C ASP A 29 -30.45 16.58 -37.47
N GLY A 30 -30.00 16.88 -36.25
CA GLY A 30 -29.02 16.06 -35.53
C GLY A 30 -27.59 16.08 -36.08
N LEU A 31 -27.28 16.95 -37.05
CA LEU A 31 -25.92 17.18 -37.52
C LEU A 31 -25.26 18.34 -36.76
N ILE A 32 -24.06 18.09 -36.22
CA ILE A 32 -23.12 19.15 -35.82
C ILE A 32 -22.23 19.42 -37.05
N PRO A 33 -22.33 20.58 -37.71
CA PRO A 33 -21.47 20.87 -38.86
C PRO A 33 -20.02 21.02 -38.40
N GLY A 34 -19.11 20.53 -39.25
CA GLY A 34 -17.72 20.24 -38.91
C GLY A 34 -16.91 21.35 -38.25
N GLY A 35 -15.94 20.93 -37.44
CA GLY A 35 -14.86 21.78 -36.95
C GLY A 35 -15.27 22.82 -35.90
N ALA A 36 -16.09 22.46 -34.91
CA ALA A 36 -16.35 23.36 -33.80
C ALA A 36 -15.21 23.28 -32.76
N SER A 37 -14.30 24.25 -32.78
CA SER A 37 -13.47 24.59 -31.62
C SER A 37 -14.35 25.22 -30.55
N VAL A 38 -14.42 24.63 -29.36
CA VAL A 38 -15.10 25.28 -28.22
C VAL A 38 -14.15 26.31 -27.63
N ARG A 39 -14.31 27.58 -28.03
CA ARG A 39 -13.60 28.71 -27.39
C ARG A 39 -14.15 28.92 -25.98
N SER A 40 -13.25 28.97 -25.00
CA SER A 40 -13.43 29.33 -23.58
C SER A 40 -14.84 29.82 -23.22
N GLN A 41 -15.67 28.96 -22.62
CA GLN A 41 -16.85 29.42 -21.89
C GLN A 41 -16.55 29.30 -20.40
N PRO A 42 -16.58 30.41 -19.63
CA PRO A 42 -16.07 30.45 -18.25
C PRO A 42 -16.85 29.62 -17.22
N ASN A 43 -17.76 28.74 -17.63
CA ASN A 43 -18.63 27.94 -16.76
C ASN A 43 -19.09 26.61 -17.40
N LEU A 44 -18.34 26.03 -18.34
CA LEU A 44 -18.72 24.71 -18.85
C LEU A 44 -18.44 23.68 -17.75
N THR A 45 -19.46 22.94 -17.31
CA THR A 45 -19.28 21.82 -16.39
C THR A 45 -19.64 20.51 -17.07
N ILE A 46 -18.73 19.53 -17.04
CA ILE A 46 -19.00 18.18 -17.51
C ILE A 46 -19.35 17.33 -16.31
N THR A 47 -20.57 16.79 -16.32
CA THR A 47 -21.02 15.86 -15.29
C THR A 47 -21.04 14.47 -15.87
N PHE A 48 -20.18 13.60 -15.34
CA PHE A 48 -20.27 12.17 -15.59
C PHE A 48 -21.24 11.59 -14.58
N THR A 49 -22.40 11.18 -15.07
CA THR A 49 -23.39 10.48 -14.26
C THR A 49 -23.32 9.00 -14.56
N SER A 50 -22.96 8.24 -13.53
CA SER A 50 -22.95 6.79 -13.55
C SER A 50 -24.35 6.21 -13.74
N ALA A 51 -24.43 4.93 -14.11
CA ALA A 51 -25.72 4.24 -14.29
C ALA A 51 -26.54 4.12 -12.98
N ASP A 52 -25.89 4.26 -11.83
CA ASP A 52 -26.46 4.29 -10.48
C ASP A 52 -26.70 5.73 -9.95
N GLY A 53 -26.48 6.77 -10.76
CA GLY A 53 -26.88 8.14 -10.47
C GLY A 53 -25.84 8.99 -9.73
N LEU A 54 -24.67 8.42 -9.42
CA LEU A 54 -23.52 9.15 -8.91
C LEU A 54 -23.02 10.12 -9.98
N SER A 55 -22.92 11.39 -9.63
CA SER A 55 -22.59 12.45 -10.58
C SER A 55 -21.33 13.15 -10.10
N GLN A 56 -20.26 13.09 -10.90
CA GLN A 56 -19.06 13.85 -10.67
C GLN A 56 -18.97 14.98 -11.70
N THR A 57 -18.87 16.21 -11.21
CA THR A 57 -18.96 17.43 -12.02
C THR A 57 -17.59 18.10 -12.07
N PHE A 58 -17.08 18.27 -13.28
CA PHE A 58 -15.80 18.91 -13.57
C PHE A 58 -16.06 20.27 -14.19
N LYS A 59 -15.38 21.31 -13.72
CA LYS A 59 -15.45 22.65 -14.31
C LYS A 59 -14.38 22.74 -15.40
N VAL A 60 -14.81 22.78 -16.66
CA VAL A 60 -13.96 22.96 -17.83
C VAL A 60 -13.61 24.44 -17.95
N THR A 61 -12.34 24.75 -17.76
CA THR A 61 -11.84 26.12 -17.74
C THR A 61 -11.39 26.60 -19.11
N ASP A 62 -10.85 25.75 -20.00
CA ASP A 62 -10.42 26.15 -21.35
C ASP A 62 -10.41 25.02 -22.43
N ASN A 63 -10.15 25.43 -23.68
CA ASN A 63 -10.19 24.74 -24.99
C ASN A 63 -10.27 23.19 -25.05
N MET A 64 -11.41 22.67 -25.51
CA MET A 64 -11.58 21.26 -25.88
C MET A 64 -11.93 21.06 -27.37
N ARG A 65 -11.41 20.00 -28.00
CA ARG A 65 -11.72 19.64 -29.39
C ARG A 65 -12.06 18.16 -29.55
N PHE A 66 -13.34 17.88 -29.80
CA PHE A 66 -13.84 16.54 -30.12
C PHE A 66 -14.02 16.37 -31.63
N LEU A 67 -13.50 15.29 -32.19
CA LEU A 67 -13.77 14.80 -33.54
C LEU A 67 -14.57 13.51 -33.46
N GLU A 68 -15.54 13.36 -34.34
CA GLU A 68 -16.24 12.08 -34.52
C GLU A 68 -15.60 11.36 -35.71
N ASP A 69 -15.16 10.11 -35.53
CA ASP A 69 -14.62 9.29 -36.61
C ASP A 69 -15.76 8.72 -37.51
N GLU A 70 -15.38 8.10 -38.63
CA GLU A 70 -16.33 7.53 -39.61
C GLU A 70 -17.25 6.44 -39.03
N ASN A 71 -16.97 5.95 -37.81
CA ASN A 71 -17.76 4.93 -37.12
C ASN A 71 -18.60 5.50 -35.97
N GLY A 72 -18.65 6.82 -35.81
CA GLY A 72 -19.40 7.49 -34.75
C GLY A 72 -18.69 7.45 -33.38
N ARG A 73 -17.37 7.23 -33.37
CA ARG A 73 -16.56 7.30 -32.14
C ARG A 73 -16.08 8.73 -31.96
N VAL A 74 -16.32 9.28 -30.78
CA VAL A 74 -15.77 10.58 -30.39
C VAL A 74 -14.31 10.36 -29.99
N ARG A 75 -13.37 10.98 -30.70
CA ARG A 75 -11.93 11.04 -30.44
C ARG A 75 -11.54 12.50 -30.22
N MET A 76 -10.60 12.80 -29.32
CA MET A 76 -10.00 14.13 -29.28
C MET A 76 -9.05 14.33 -30.48
N ASP A 77 -8.99 15.53 -31.05
CA ASP A 77 -8.11 15.84 -32.18
C ASP A 77 -6.64 15.95 -31.75
N ASP A 78 -5.85 14.89 -31.96
CA ASP A 78 -4.38 14.86 -31.82
C ASP A 78 -3.65 15.42 -33.08
N SER A 79 -4.37 15.82 -34.14
CA SER A 79 -3.72 16.18 -35.41
C SER A 79 -3.20 17.62 -35.51
N GLY A 80 -3.19 18.40 -34.42
CA GLY A 80 -2.61 19.74 -34.48
C GLY A 80 -2.55 20.47 -33.16
N ALA A 81 -1.35 20.46 -32.57
CA ALA A 81 -0.89 21.25 -31.44
C ALA A 81 -1.83 21.19 -30.21
N LEU A 82 -1.38 20.44 -29.20
CA LEU A 82 -1.78 20.68 -27.80
C LEU A 82 -1.79 22.19 -27.56
N PRO A 83 -2.75 22.71 -26.80
CA PRO A 83 -2.87 24.15 -26.61
C PRO A 83 -1.52 24.68 -26.12
N GLN A 84 -0.85 25.48 -26.97
CA GLN A 84 0.37 26.13 -26.54
C GLN A 84 0.00 27.22 -25.53
N ALA A 85 0.93 27.49 -24.62
CA ALA A 85 0.81 28.50 -23.58
C ALA A 85 0.06 29.74 -24.09
N ASP A 86 -0.86 30.24 -23.29
CA ASP A 86 -1.61 31.43 -23.69
C ASP A 86 -0.66 32.62 -23.93
N SER A 87 -1.16 33.70 -24.52
CA SER A 87 -0.34 34.90 -24.80
C SER A 87 0.30 35.57 -23.56
N GLN A 88 0.08 35.02 -22.37
CA GLN A 88 0.61 35.46 -21.08
C GLN A 88 1.61 34.45 -20.48
N GLY A 89 1.90 33.35 -21.19
CA GLY A 89 2.85 32.31 -20.77
C GLY A 89 2.27 31.30 -19.79
N ARG A 90 0.93 31.23 -19.62
CA ARG A 90 0.30 30.21 -18.78
C ARG A 90 0.18 28.92 -19.57
N ALA A 91 0.71 27.84 -19.01
CA ALA A 91 0.57 26.47 -19.50
C ALA A 91 -0.93 26.12 -19.65
N ALA A 92 -1.28 25.27 -20.60
CA ALA A 92 -2.65 25.17 -21.07
C ALA A 92 -3.28 23.82 -20.73
N THR A 93 -4.10 23.83 -19.68
CA THR A 93 -4.93 22.70 -19.24
C THR A 93 -5.79 22.09 -20.36
N ALA A 94 -5.68 20.79 -20.51
CA ALA A 94 -6.38 19.89 -21.40
C ALA A 94 -7.25 18.91 -20.59
N ILE A 95 -8.42 18.57 -21.12
CA ILE A 95 -9.25 17.48 -20.61
C ILE A 95 -9.45 16.48 -21.75
N VAL A 96 -8.91 15.27 -21.64
CA VAL A 96 -8.86 14.29 -22.73
C VAL A 96 -9.60 13.01 -22.32
N VAL A 97 -10.50 12.51 -23.18
CA VAL A 97 -11.26 11.27 -22.94
C VAL A 97 -11.01 10.25 -24.04
N ASN A 98 -10.58 9.04 -23.67
CA ASN A 98 -10.43 7.90 -24.56
C ASN A 98 -11.46 6.80 -24.28
N LEU A 99 -12.16 6.38 -25.34
CA LEU A 99 -13.16 5.31 -25.31
C LEU A 99 -12.71 4.06 -26.10
N SER A 100 -11.51 4.09 -26.68
CA SER A 100 -10.98 3.04 -27.55
C SER A 100 -9.81 2.29 -26.93
N ASP A 101 -9.75 0.99 -27.18
CA ASP A 101 -8.59 0.18 -26.82
C ASP A 101 -7.34 0.66 -27.58
N GLY A 102 -6.20 0.72 -26.91
CA GLY A 102 -4.91 1.13 -27.48
C GLY A 102 -4.79 2.63 -27.78
N GLY A 103 -5.64 3.47 -27.19
CA GLY A 103 -5.56 4.92 -27.39
C GLY A 103 -4.41 5.55 -26.58
N ASN A 104 -3.70 6.49 -27.19
CA ASN A 104 -2.71 7.32 -26.51
C ASN A 104 -3.34 8.69 -26.23
N LEU A 105 -3.30 9.13 -24.97
CA LEU A 105 -3.70 10.45 -24.50
C LEU A 105 -2.46 11.18 -24.02
N ARG A 106 -2.30 12.45 -24.40
CA ARG A 106 -1.20 13.32 -23.98
C ARG A 106 -1.77 14.64 -23.46
N GLY A 107 -1.35 15.07 -22.28
CA GLY A 107 -1.72 16.34 -21.68
C GLY A 107 -0.93 17.50 -22.27
N GLY A 108 0.39 17.53 -22.03
CA GLY A 108 1.28 18.57 -22.54
C GLY A 108 1.92 19.38 -21.43
N ASP A 109 1.81 20.71 -21.51
CA ASP A 109 2.24 21.60 -20.42
C ASP A 109 1.00 22.12 -19.68
N GLY A 110 1.04 22.11 -18.34
CA GLY A 110 0.03 22.62 -17.43
C GLY A 110 -0.88 21.52 -16.90
N ASP A 111 -1.58 21.81 -15.81
CA ASP A 111 -2.40 20.84 -15.08
C ASP A 111 -3.54 20.26 -15.95
N ASP A 112 -3.44 19.00 -16.33
CA ASP A 112 -4.28 18.29 -17.30
C ASP A 112 -5.14 17.19 -16.64
N VAL A 113 -6.24 16.80 -17.29
CA VAL A 113 -7.10 15.69 -16.83
C VAL A 113 -7.33 14.69 -17.94
N LEU A 114 -6.76 13.49 -17.81
CA LEU A 114 -6.84 12.42 -18.80
C LEU A 114 -7.73 11.29 -18.27
N PHE A 115 -8.73 10.88 -19.05
CA PHE A 115 -9.67 9.82 -18.68
C PHE A 115 -9.71 8.71 -19.73
N ASN A 116 -9.53 7.46 -19.31
CA ASN A 116 -9.50 6.30 -20.18
C ASN A 116 -10.48 5.21 -19.77
N LEU A 117 -11.29 4.77 -20.74
CA LEU A 117 -12.20 3.63 -20.65
C LEU A 117 -11.75 2.41 -21.47
N GLY A 118 -10.74 2.57 -22.33
CA GLY A 118 -10.26 1.51 -23.23
C GLY A 118 -9.12 0.68 -22.63
N GLN A 119 -8.95 -0.56 -23.06
CA GLN A 119 -7.82 -1.41 -22.66
C GLN A 119 -6.51 -0.96 -23.32
N ASN A 120 -5.37 -1.26 -22.71
CA ASN A 120 -4.03 -1.01 -23.27
C ASN A 120 -3.77 0.45 -23.70
N ALA A 121 -4.46 1.40 -23.08
CA ALA A 121 -4.26 2.81 -23.38
C ALA A 121 -2.99 3.34 -22.70
N VAL A 122 -2.40 4.38 -23.28
CA VAL A 122 -1.32 5.15 -22.67
C VAL A 122 -1.85 6.53 -22.34
N LEU A 123 -1.74 6.94 -21.08
CA LEU A 123 -2.02 8.28 -20.60
C LEU A 123 -0.67 8.87 -20.18
N ASP A 124 -0.39 10.07 -20.65
CA ASP A 124 0.88 10.77 -20.49
C ASP A 124 0.51 12.22 -20.12
N GLY A 125 0.68 12.60 -18.85
CA GLY A 125 0.34 13.91 -18.33
C GLY A 125 1.21 14.98 -18.97
N GLY A 126 2.51 14.88 -18.74
CA GLY A 126 3.51 15.75 -19.37
C GLY A 126 4.16 16.63 -18.32
N LYS A 127 3.79 17.91 -18.25
CA LYS A 127 4.26 18.82 -17.21
C LYS A 127 3.07 19.46 -16.53
N GLY A 128 3.20 19.81 -15.26
CA GLY A 128 2.12 20.39 -14.47
C GLY A 128 1.48 19.33 -13.59
N ASP A 129 0.52 19.74 -12.77
CA ASP A 129 -0.10 18.83 -11.79
C ASP A 129 -1.29 18.12 -12.45
N ASP A 130 -1.08 16.92 -12.99
CA ASP A 130 -2.01 16.21 -13.84
C ASP A 130 -2.88 15.20 -13.07
N THR A 131 -4.02 14.85 -13.66
CA THR A 131 -4.92 13.81 -13.13
C THR A 131 -5.23 12.77 -14.20
N LEU A 132 -4.70 11.57 -14.02
CA LEU A 132 -4.83 10.44 -14.94
C LEU A 132 -5.74 9.37 -14.33
N LEU A 133 -6.87 9.12 -14.99
CA LEU A 133 -7.88 8.16 -14.55
C LEU A 133 -8.05 7.06 -15.59
N SER A 134 -7.90 5.80 -15.19
CA SER A 134 -8.12 4.66 -16.09
C SER A 134 -9.02 3.59 -15.51
N MET A 135 -9.82 2.99 -16.40
CA MET A 135 -10.66 1.81 -16.14
C MET A 135 -10.20 0.58 -16.93
N GLY A 136 -9.26 0.78 -17.86
CA GLY A 136 -8.82 -0.24 -18.80
C GLY A 136 -7.73 -1.15 -18.23
N ASP A 137 -7.89 -2.46 -18.45
CA ASP A 137 -6.80 -3.42 -18.27
C ASP A 137 -5.66 -3.14 -19.27
N GLY A 138 -4.42 -3.35 -18.85
CA GLY A 138 -3.21 -3.06 -19.64
C GLY A 138 -2.87 -1.57 -19.75
N ALA A 139 -3.57 -0.69 -19.01
CA ALA A 139 -3.33 0.74 -19.11
C ALA A 139 -1.93 1.12 -18.58
N ARG A 140 -1.33 2.12 -19.23
CA ARG A 140 -0.08 2.76 -18.83
C ARG A 140 -0.39 4.21 -18.48
N LEU A 141 -0.14 4.63 -17.26
CA LEU A 141 -0.33 5.99 -16.79
C LEU A 141 1.06 6.54 -16.44
N LEU A 142 1.41 7.68 -17.01
CA LEU A 142 2.67 8.39 -16.81
C LEU A 142 2.28 9.81 -16.37
N GLY A 143 2.63 10.22 -15.16
CA GLY A 143 2.39 11.58 -14.67
C GLY A 143 3.26 12.57 -15.44
N GLY A 144 4.57 12.54 -15.17
CA GLY A 144 5.54 13.40 -15.85
C GLY A 144 6.22 14.34 -14.86
N ASP A 145 6.38 15.61 -15.22
CA ASP A 145 6.90 16.63 -14.28
C ASP A 145 5.70 17.26 -13.54
N GLY A 146 5.70 17.32 -12.21
CA GLY A 146 4.65 17.97 -11.40
C GLY A 146 4.01 17.00 -10.40
N ASN A 147 3.12 17.51 -9.55
CA ASN A 147 2.48 16.70 -8.54
C ASN A 147 1.19 16.07 -9.11
N ASP A 148 1.30 14.83 -9.54
CA ASP A 148 0.31 14.13 -10.33
C ASP A 148 -0.62 13.23 -9.50
N THR A 149 -1.78 12.90 -10.06
CA THR A 149 -2.72 11.95 -9.50
C THR A 149 -3.05 10.86 -10.51
N LEU A 150 -2.54 9.66 -10.28
CA LEU A 150 -2.74 8.48 -11.12
C LEU A 150 -3.68 7.50 -10.43
N LYS A 151 -4.81 7.18 -11.07
CA LYS A 151 -5.82 6.34 -10.46
C LYS A 151 -6.42 5.30 -11.39
N ILE A 152 -6.41 4.06 -10.92
CA ILE A 152 -7.21 2.98 -11.47
C ILE A 152 -8.54 2.90 -10.71
N VAL A 153 -9.63 3.24 -11.40
CA VAL A 153 -10.97 3.28 -10.79
C VAL A 153 -11.72 1.97 -11.05
N ARG A 154 -12.57 1.57 -10.08
CA ARG A 154 -13.51 0.45 -10.28
C ARG A 154 -14.48 0.78 -11.41
N ASP A 155 -14.96 -0.28 -12.07
CA ASP A 155 -16.07 -0.15 -13.02
C ASP A 155 -17.28 0.51 -12.34
N ILE A 156 -17.48 1.81 -12.62
CA ILE A 156 -18.70 2.54 -12.25
C ILE A 156 -19.93 1.87 -12.90
N ILE A 157 -19.73 0.95 -13.86
CA ILE A 157 -20.75 0.18 -14.53
C ILE A 157 -20.71 -1.30 -14.12
N ARG A 158 -20.66 -1.62 -12.81
CA ARG A 158 -21.71 -2.42 -12.10
C ARG A 158 -21.28 -3.00 -10.74
N LYS A 159 -22.13 -2.70 -9.74
CA LYS A 159 -22.50 -3.47 -8.53
C LYS A 159 -21.47 -3.56 -7.39
N GLU A 160 -21.65 -2.70 -6.38
CA GLU A 160 -22.24 -3.06 -5.07
C GLU A 160 -22.15 -1.85 -4.12
N ASN A 161 -23.22 -1.06 -4.03
CA ASN A 161 -23.46 -0.21 -2.87
C ASN A 161 -24.61 -0.85 -2.07
N THR A 162 -24.26 -1.84 -1.25
CA THR A 162 -25.15 -2.47 -0.25
C THR A 162 -25.20 -1.68 1.06
N ALA A 163 -24.67 -0.46 1.11
CA ALA A 163 -25.12 0.52 2.08
C ALA A 163 -26.32 1.27 1.48
N HIS A 164 -27.46 1.31 2.19
CA HIS A 164 -28.74 2.00 1.86
C HIS A 164 -29.93 1.16 1.34
N GLY A 165 -29.89 -0.17 1.39
CA GLY A 165 -31.12 -0.98 1.46
C GLY A 165 -31.96 -1.09 0.18
N ILE A 166 -31.35 -1.26 -1.00
CA ILE A 166 -32.07 -1.56 -2.25
C ILE A 166 -31.68 -2.96 -2.75
N ASN A 167 -32.70 -3.81 -2.92
CA ASN A 167 -32.59 -5.21 -3.29
C ASN A 167 -32.84 -5.39 -4.81
N MET A 168 -31.81 -5.72 -5.58
CA MET A 168 -31.96 -6.21 -6.96
C MET A 168 -31.14 -7.49 -7.17
N LYS A 169 -31.83 -8.64 -7.07
CA LYS A 169 -31.31 -9.96 -7.44
C LYS A 169 -30.92 -9.96 -8.93
N ALA A 170 -29.63 -10.03 -9.22
CA ALA A 170 -29.19 -10.64 -10.48
C ALA A 170 -29.30 -12.16 -10.29
N THR A 171 -29.76 -12.87 -11.33
CA THR A 171 -29.76 -14.33 -11.32
C THR A 171 -28.33 -14.87 -11.36
N GLU A 172 -28.05 -15.93 -10.60
CA GLU A 172 -26.74 -16.62 -10.49
C GLU A 172 -26.03 -16.81 -11.84
N ALA A 173 -26.79 -17.17 -12.88
CA ALA A 173 -26.28 -17.44 -14.23
C ALA A 173 -25.78 -16.19 -14.98
N ASN A 174 -26.33 -15.01 -14.67
CA ASN A 174 -25.90 -13.74 -15.28
C ASN A 174 -24.67 -13.16 -14.57
N LEU A 175 -24.50 -13.45 -13.27
CA LEU A 175 -23.28 -13.17 -12.53
C LEU A 175 -22.14 -14.08 -13.00
N GLN A 176 -22.41 -15.37 -13.22
CA GLN A 176 -21.40 -16.33 -13.71
C GLN A 176 -20.90 -16.05 -15.14
N LYS A 177 -21.73 -15.43 -16.01
CA LYS A 177 -21.35 -15.18 -17.41
C LYS A 177 -20.76 -13.79 -17.68
N ALA A 178 -21.01 -12.82 -16.80
CA ALA A 178 -20.51 -11.45 -16.95
C ALA A 178 -19.40 -11.08 -15.96
N ALA A 179 -19.19 -11.85 -14.89
CA ALA A 179 -18.34 -11.45 -13.77
C ALA A 179 -17.23 -12.44 -13.37
N LEU A 180 -16.88 -13.46 -14.16
CA LEU A 180 -15.97 -14.51 -13.66
C LEU A 180 -14.72 -14.87 -14.48
N GLU A 181 -14.58 -14.45 -15.74
CA GLU A 181 -13.35 -14.82 -16.48
C GLU A 181 -12.27 -13.72 -16.52
N GLY A 182 -12.64 -12.44 -16.33
CA GLY A 182 -11.71 -11.30 -16.42
C GLY A 182 -11.40 -10.60 -15.08
N PHE A 183 -12.39 -10.41 -14.19
CA PHE A 183 -12.21 -9.57 -13.00
C PHE A 183 -11.81 -10.33 -11.71
N GLU A 184 -11.96 -11.67 -11.67
CA GLU A 184 -11.25 -12.46 -10.64
C GLU A 184 -9.72 -12.43 -10.86
N LYS A 185 -9.28 -12.16 -12.11
CA LYS A 185 -7.87 -12.11 -12.47
C LYS A 185 -7.15 -10.84 -12.02
N GLY A 186 -7.85 -9.76 -11.67
CA GLY A 186 -7.24 -8.45 -11.41
C GLY A 186 -6.97 -7.68 -12.71
N GLN A 187 -6.40 -6.48 -12.64
CA GLN A 187 -5.92 -5.71 -13.80
C GLN A 187 -4.38 -5.66 -13.83
N SER A 188 -3.79 -5.71 -15.02
CA SER A 188 -2.36 -5.46 -15.20
C SER A 188 -2.18 -4.03 -15.68
N VAL A 189 -1.40 -3.26 -14.95
CA VAL A 189 -1.23 -1.83 -15.20
C VAL A 189 0.23 -1.43 -15.02
N PHE A 190 0.59 -0.35 -15.69
CA PHE A 190 1.82 0.39 -15.47
C PHE A 190 1.43 1.77 -14.94
N MET A 191 1.91 2.14 -13.76
CA MET A 191 1.81 3.49 -13.21
C MET A 191 3.22 4.00 -12.92
N ASP A 192 3.46 5.24 -13.24
CA ASP A 192 4.73 5.95 -13.08
C ASP A 192 4.38 7.40 -12.79
N GLY A 193 4.61 7.86 -11.56
CA GLY A 193 4.32 9.22 -11.12
C GLY A 193 5.20 10.21 -11.86
N GLY A 194 6.51 10.14 -11.64
CA GLY A 194 7.49 10.94 -12.36
C GLY A 194 8.29 11.84 -11.42
N ASP A 195 8.41 13.12 -11.73
CA ASP A 195 9.03 14.10 -10.83
C ASP A 195 7.92 14.83 -10.07
N GLY A 196 7.93 14.89 -8.74
CA GLY A 196 6.96 15.61 -7.93
C GLY A 196 6.32 14.73 -6.86
N ASP A 197 5.56 15.34 -5.96
CA ASP A 197 4.89 14.59 -4.89
C ASP A 197 3.56 14.02 -5.43
N ASP A 198 3.56 12.74 -5.78
CA ASP A 198 2.50 12.10 -6.55
C ASP A 198 1.51 11.30 -5.71
N VAL A 199 0.32 11.09 -6.27
CA VAL A 199 -0.72 10.25 -5.66
C VAL A 199 -1.11 9.12 -6.60
N LEU A 200 -0.65 7.92 -6.28
CA LEU A 200 -0.93 6.71 -7.04
C LEU A 200 -1.90 5.80 -6.27
N LEU A 201 -3.01 5.44 -6.89
CA LEU A 201 -3.97 4.54 -6.24
C LEU A 201 -4.74 3.61 -7.18
N SER A 202 -5.11 2.45 -6.64
CA SER A 202 -6.02 1.52 -7.31
C SER A 202 -7.17 1.10 -6.41
N GLU A 203 -8.39 1.25 -6.92
CA GLU A 203 -9.58 0.70 -6.27
C GLU A 203 -9.75 -0.80 -6.58
N VAL A 204 -9.03 -1.35 -7.55
CA VAL A 204 -9.14 -2.76 -7.96
C VAL A 204 -7.91 -3.57 -7.54
N LYS A 205 -8.08 -4.90 -7.50
CA LYS A 205 -6.95 -5.81 -7.39
C LYS A 205 -6.08 -5.71 -8.65
N LEU A 206 -4.77 -5.59 -8.45
CA LEU A 206 -3.79 -5.58 -9.53
C LEU A 206 -3.05 -6.92 -9.58
N HIS A 207 -2.64 -7.31 -10.79
CA HIS A 207 -1.80 -8.45 -11.05
C HIS A 207 -0.71 -8.09 -12.05
N ASP A 208 0.48 -8.68 -11.92
CA ASP A 208 1.58 -8.51 -12.89
C ASP A 208 1.75 -7.04 -13.30
N SER A 209 1.71 -6.15 -12.30
CA SER A 209 1.71 -4.69 -12.49
C SER A 209 3.01 -4.10 -12.02
N THR A 210 3.39 -2.98 -12.63
CA THR A 210 4.55 -2.17 -12.23
C THR A 210 4.03 -0.81 -11.80
N ILE A 211 4.41 -0.40 -10.60
CA ILE A 211 4.02 0.86 -9.99
C ILE A 211 5.34 1.52 -9.57
N LEU A 212 5.58 2.71 -10.07
CA LEU A 212 6.72 3.55 -9.75
C LEU A 212 6.16 4.87 -9.21
N GLY A 213 6.58 5.31 -8.02
CA GLY A 213 6.27 6.65 -7.51
C GLY A 213 7.08 7.67 -8.30
N GLY A 214 8.38 7.73 -8.08
CA GLY A 214 9.29 8.56 -8.86
C GLY A 214 10.27 9.32 -7.97
N ASP A 215 10.54 10.57 -8.32
CA ASP A 215 11.22 11.53 -7.44
C ASP A 215 10.15 12.35 -6.71
N GLY A 216 10.23 12.56 -5.39
CA GLY A 216 9.26 13.34 -4.61
C GLY A 216 8.65 12.53 -3.47
N ASP A 217 7.95 13.19 -2.55
CA ASP A 217 7.33 12.53 -1.39
C ASP A 217 5.95 11.97 -1.80
N ASP A 218 5.88 10.70 -2.19
CA ASP A 218 4.70 10.13 -2.83
C ASP A 218 3.70 9.48 -1.88
N THR A 219 2.44 9.39 -2.31
CA THR A 219 1.38 8.65 -1.63
C THR A 219 0.83 7.52 -2.49
N LEU A 220 1.16 6.28 -2.12
CA LEU A 220 0.84 5.06 -2.84
C LEU A 220 -0.21 4.22 -2.08
N THR A 221 -1.43 4.09 -2.60
CA THR A 221 -2.51 3.30 -1.94
C THR A 221 -3.11 2.23 -2.85
N PHE A 222 -2.92 0.96 -2.47
CA PHE A 222 -3.38 -0.19 -3.24
C PHE A 222 -4.16 -1.19 -2.39
N GLY A 223 -5.15 -1.86 -2.98
CA GLY A 223 -5.82 -2.98 -2.33
C GLY A 223 -4.93 -4.22 -2.31
N THR A 224 -5.19 -5.14 -3.23
CA THR A 224 -4.40 -6.37 -3.39
C THR A 224 -3.49 -6.27 -4.61
N LEU A 225 -2.20 -6.57 -4.41
CA LEU A 225 -1.20 -6.75 -5.46
C LEU A 225 -0.82 -8.24 -5.55
N VAL A 226 -0.72 -8.78 -6.77
CA VAL A 226 -0.36 -10.18 -7.02
C VAL A 226 0.66 -10.27 -8.14
N GLY A 227 1.85 -10.81 -7.90
CA GLY A 227 2.89 -10.82 -8.94
C GLY A 227 3.36 -9.42 -9.36
N SER A 228 3.06 -8.38 -8.55
CA SER A 228 3.35 -6.99 -8.90
C SER A 228 4.66 -6.50 -8.28
N SER A 229 5.22 -5.45 -8.88
CA SER A 229 6.33 -4.67 -8.35
C SER A 229 5.84 -3.26 -8.04
N LEU A 230 6.11 -2.79 -6.83
CA LEU A 230 5.90 -1.41 -6.39
C LEU A 230 7.24 -0.89 -5.87
N ASP A 231 7.66 0.26 -6.37
CA ASP A 231 8.87 0.99 -5.97
C ASP A 231 8.44 2.45 -5.81
N ALA A 232 8.56 3.05 -4.63
CA ALA A 232 8.07 4.41 -4.42
C ALA A 232 9.11 5.44 -4.90
N GLY A 233 10.40 5.18 -4.72
CA GLY A 233 11.44 5.85 -5.50
C GLY A 233 12.34 6.69 -4.63
N ALA A 234 12.39 8.00 -4.82
CA ALA A 234 13.19 8.90 -4.00
C ALA A 234 12.30 9.94 -3.33
N GLY A 235 12.47 10.19 -2.04
CA GLY A 235 11.58 11.04 -1.24
C GLY A 235 11.05 10.26 -0.04
N ASP A 236 10.39 10.94 0.89
CA ASP A 236 9.82 10.33 2.09
C ASP A 236 8.39 9.81 1.77
N ASP A 237 8.27 8.55 1.38
CA ASP A 237 7.05 8.02 0.78
C ASP A 237 6.04 7.44 1.78
N MET A 238 4.75 7.57 1.48
CA MET A 238 3.67 6.91 2.23
C MET A 238 3.01 5.80 1.42
N ILE A 239 3.28 4.55 1.79
CA ILE A 239 2.77 3.37 1.10
C ILE A 239 1.76 2.61 1.96
N ARG A 240 0.57 2.34 1.41
CA ARG A 240 -0.45 1.49 2.06
C ARG A 240 -0.97 0.41 1.12
N THR A 241 -0.83 -0.85 1.54
CA THR A 241 -1.43 -1.98 0.83
C THR A 241 -2.24 -2.91 1.74
N ASP A 242 -3.37 -3.44 1.23
CA ASP A 242 -4.14 -4.44 1.99
C ASP A 242 -3.49 -5.84 1.89
N LYS A 243 -2.98 -6.22 0.71
CA LYS A 243 -2.36 -7.53 0.52
C LYS A 243 -1.33 -7.55 -0.59
N LEU A 244 -0.16 -8.11 -0.30
CA LEU A 244 0.85 -8.54 -1.25
C LEU A 244 0.80 -10.07 -1.39
N SER A 245 0.92 -10.57 -2.63
CA SER A 245 1.03 -12.00 -2.90
C SER A 245 2.03 -12.26 -4.01
N ALA A 246 3.18 -12.86 -3.69
CA ALA A 246 4.30 -12.97 -4.62
C ALA A 246 4.63 -11.61 -5.26
N SER A 247 4.61 -10.54 -4.46
CA SER A 247 4.84 -9.16 -4.91
C SER A 247 6.02 -8.55 -4.17
N ILE A 248 6.66 -7.56 -4.78
CA ILE A 248 7.75 -6.80 -4.19
C ILE A 248 7.24 -5.38 -3.97
N LEU A 249 7.45 -4.85 -2.78
CA LEU A 249 7.20 -3.47 -2.39
C LEU A 249 8.50 -2.91 -1.84
N ARG A 250 8.95 -1.78 -2.39
CA ARG A 250 10.10 -1.00 -1.92
C ARG A 250 9.64 0.41 -1.60
N GLY A 251 10.13 0.97 -0.50
CA GLY A 251 10.09 2.40 -0.22
C GLY A 251 11.00 3.11 -1.21
N GLY A 252 12.30 3.06 -0.97
CA GLY A 252 13.28 3.56 -1.93
C GLY A 252 14.41 4.30 -1.23
N ASP A 253 14.66 5.55 -1.63
CA ASP A 253 15.57 6.46 -0.94
C ASP A 253 14.74 7.51 -0.19
N GLY A 254 14.86 7.63 1.12
CA GLY A 254 14.09 8.58 1.94
C GLY A 254 13.54 7.88 3.19
N ASP A 255 12.97 8.64 4.12
CA ASP A 255 12.42 8.08 5.36
C ASP A 255 10.96 7.61 5.12
N ASP A 256 10.78 6.35 4.74
CA ASP A 256 9.50 5.85 4.22
C ASP A 256 8.55 5.33 5.30
N SER A 257 7.24 5.50 5.08
CA SER A 257 6.18 4.95 5.93
C SER A 257 5.37 3.87 5.20
N ILE A 258 5.66 2.61 5.50
CA ILE A 258 5.07 1.45 4.81
C ILE A 258 4.08 0.69 5.70
N ALA A 259 2.82 0.62 5.27
CA ALA A 259 1.76 -0.13 5.97
C ALA A 259 1.17 -1.24 5.09
N VAL A 260 1.42 -2.50 5.47
CA VAL A 260 0.93 -3.69 4.74
C VAL A 260 0.06 -4.54 5.66
N HIS A 261 -1.19 -4.81 5.29
CA HIS A 261 -2.02 -5.69 6.12
C HIS A 261 -1.67 -7.18 5.95
N THR A 262 -1.25 -7.65 4.77
CA THR A 262 -0.77 -9.03 4.61
C THR A 262 0.30 -9.14 3.52
N ALA A 263 1.49 -9.60 3.87
CA ALA A 263 2.52 -10.05 2.94
C ALA A 263 2.52 -11.59 2.88
N ALA A 264 2.22 -12.17 1.72
CA ALA A 264 2.06 -13.62 1.56
C ALA A 264 2.81 -14.18 0.34
N ASN A 265 3.04 -15.50 0.34
CA ASN A 265 3.51 -16.24 -0.84
C ASN A 265 4.82 -15.68 -1.42
N GLY A 266 5.84 -15.49 -0.58
CA GLY A 266 7.14 -14.97 -1.02
C GLY A 266 7.13 -13.48 -1.32
N SER A 267 6.22 -12.71 -0.73
CA SER A 267 6.23 -11.26 -0.89
C SER A 267 7.39 -10.64 -0.11
N VAL A 268 7.96 -9.58 -0.68
CA VAL A 268 9.03 -8.79 -0.07
C VAL A 268 8.47 -7.40 0.22
N VAL A 269 8.72 -6.92 1.43
CA VAL A 269 8.54 -5.52 1.85
C VAL A 269 9.92 -5.03 2.26
N ASP A 270 10.40 -3.97 1.63
CA ASP A 270 11.75 -3.42 1.78
C ASP A 270 11.58 -1.91 2.02
N GLY A 271 12.18 -1.37 3.09
CA GLY A 271 12.19 0.06 3.36
C GLY A 271 13.06 0.76 2.33
N GLY A 272 14.37 0.49 2.37
CA GLY A 272 15.30 0.95 1.35
C GLY A 272 16.50 1.66 1.98
N LYS A 273 16.73 2.92 1.65
CA LYS A 273 17.68 3.79 2.36
C LYS A 273 16.90 4.86 3.08
N GLY A 274 17.30 5.22 4.29
CA GLY A 274 16.60 6.19 5.12
C GLY A 274 16.10 5.51 6.38
N ASP A 275 15.61 6.30 7.34
CA ASP A 275 15.11 5.79 8.60
C ASP A 275 13.63 5.40 8.44
N ASP A 276 13.37 4.14 8.08
CA ASP A 276 12.05 3.71 7.61
C ASP A 276 11.12 3.24 8.73
N ARG A 277 9.81 3.33 8.47
CA ARG A 277 8.76 2.84 9.38
C ARG A 277 7.88 1.80 8.71
N LEU A 278 8.16 0.53 9.02
CA LEU A 278 7.45 -0.61 8.43
C LEU A 278 6.43 -1.19 9.42
N SER A 279 5.17 -1.30 9.01
CA SER A 279 4.10 -1.94 9.79
C SER A 279 3.42 -3.03 8.96
N VAL A 280 3.78 -4.30 9.19
CA VAL A 280 3.21 -5.45 8.48
C VAL A 280 2.40 -6.35 9.41
N GLN A 281 1.07 -6.37 9.26
CA GLN A 281 0.20 -7.10 10.20
C GLN A 281 0.39 -8.63 10.13
N HIS A 282 0.52 -9.17 8.93
CA HIS A 282 0.68 -10.62 8.72
C HIS A 282 1.71 -10.92 7.63
N VAL A 283 2.79 -11.62 7.99
CA VAL A 283 3.82 -12.13 7.08
C VAL A 283 3.77 -13.66 7.08
N ARG A 284 3.60 -14.26 5.90
CA ARG A 284 3.50 -15.72 5.75
C ARG A 284 3.95 -16.24 4.38
N GLY A 285 4.10 -17.55 4.28
CA GLY A 285 4.49 -18.23 3.05
C GLY A 285 5.84 -17.78 2.54
N SER A 286 6.86 -17.78 3.40
CA SER A 286 8.23 -17.32 3.09
C SER A 286 8.33 -15.85 2.69
N GLY A 287 7.60 -14.97 3.36
CA GLY A 287 7.72 -13.52 3.16
C GLY A 287 8.97 -12.95 3.81
N LEU A 288 9.44 -11.81 3.30
CA LEU A 288 10.54 -11.02 3.85
C LEU A 288 10.05 -9.61 4.17
N VAL A 289 10.39 -9.12 5.35
CA VAL A 289 10.33 -7.69 5.70
C VAL A 289 11.76 -7.26 5.98
N HIS A 290 12.28 -6.29 5.23
CA HIS A 290 13.62 -5.75 5.36
C HIS A 290 13.52 -4.25 5.64
N GLY A 291 14.24 -3.74 6.63
CA GLY A 291 14.35 -2.30 6.89
C GLY A 291 15.19 -1.66 5.79
N GLY A 292 16.49 -1.96 5.77
CA GLY A 292 17.39 -1.50 4.73
C GLY A 292 18.64 -0.84 5.30
N ASP A 293 19.02 0.32 4.76
CA ASP A 293 20.08 1.17 5.32
C ASP A 293 19.43 2.34 6.08
N GLY A 294 19.59 2.44 7.40
CA GLY A 294 19.03 3.51 8.23
C GLY A 294 18.64 3.01 9.62
N GLU A 295 18.16 3.87 10.51
CA GLU A 295 17.61 3.46 11.80
C GLU A 295 16.13 3.10 11.65
N ASP A 296 15.82 1.82 11.38
CA ASP A 296 14.49 1.40 10.99
C ASP A 296 13.58 1.01 12.17
N ALA A 297 12.29 1.34 12.04
CA ALA A 297 11.24 0.95 12.98
C ALA A 297 10.28 -0.08 12.37
N ILE A 298 10.53 -1.37 12.64
CA ILE A 298 9.80 -2.49 12.05
C ILE A 298 8.81 -3.12 13.06
N ASN A 299 7.51 -3.03 12.77
CA ASN A 299 6.44 -3.68 13.54
C ASN A 299 5.77 -4.79 12.73
N VAL A 300 5.81 -6.03 13.24
CA VAL A 300 5.17 -7.19 12.62
C VAL A 300 4.18 -7.87 13.57
N GLY A 301 2.93 -8.00 13.15
CA GLY A 301 1.90 -8.66 13.96
C GLY A 301 2.12 -10.17 14.07
N THR A 302 2.14 -10.88 12.93
CA THR A 302 2.43 -12.32 12.90
C THR A 302 3.44 -12.68 11.83
N LEU A 303 4.45 -13.45 12.20
CA LEU A 303 5.51 -13.95 11.33
C LEU A 303 5.46 -15.49 11.31
N LYS A 304 5.07 -16.09 10.18
CA LYS A 304 4.83 -17.54 10.09
C LYS A 304 5.41 -18.15 8.82
N GLU A 305 5.48 -19.48 8.79
CA GLU A 305 5.74 -20.26 7.58
C GLU A 305 7.08 -19.91 6.92
N TYR A 306 8.17 -19.95 7.70
CA TYR A 306 9.53 -19.69 7.23
C TYR A 306 9.71 -18.28 6.65
N SER A 307 9.04 -17.30 7.26
CA SER A 307 9.21 -15.90 6.91
C SER A 307 10.35 -15.27 7.70
N MET A 308 10.79 -14.10 7.28
CA MET A 308 11.92 -13.39 7.88
C MET A 308 11.60 -11.91 8.09
N VAL A 309 12.11 -11.37 9.18
CA VAL A 309 12.31 -9.93 9.40
C VAL A 309 13.80 -9.70 9.56
N ASP A 310 14.32 -8.65 8.93
CA ASP A 310 15.74 -8.26 8.93
C ASP A 310 15.79 -6.73 9.03
N GLY A 311 16.45 -6.18 10.03
CA GLY A 311 16.60 -4.72 10.19
C GLY A 311 17.46 -4.17 9.07
N GLY A 312 18.70 -4.65 8.95
CA GLY A 312 19.60 -4.30 7.86
C GLY A 312 20.86 -3.64 8.38
N ARG A 313 21.14 -2.39 8.00
CA ARG A 313 22.23 -1.59 8.55
C ARG A 313 21.64 -0.40 9.29
N GLY A 314 22.19 -0.10 10.45
CA GLY A 314 21.74 0.99 11.31
C GLY A 314 21.23 0.42 12.62
N ASP A 315 20.92 1.29 13.58
CA ASP A 315 20.46 0.86 14.91
C ASP A 315 18.93 0.63 14.86
N ASP A 316 18.51 -0.60 14.58
CA ASP A 316 17.12 -0.91 14.23
C ASP A 316 16.26 -1.25 15.45
N THR A 317 14.97 -0.90 15.39
CA THR A 317 13.95 -1.34 16.35
C THR A 317 12.97 -2.30 15.70
N ILE A 318 13.07 -3.58 16.08
CA ILE A 318 12.24 -4.66 15.55
C ILE A 318 11.28 -5.18 16.61
N ASP A 319 9.99 -5.18 16.30
CA ASP A 319 8.92 -5.56 17.22
C ASP A 319 7.95 -6.52 16.56
N VAL A 320 8.10 -7.80 16.90
CA VAL A 320 7.28 -8.91 16.39
C VAL A 320 6.36 -9.43 17.49
N THR A 321 5.05 -9.37 17.29
CA THR A 321 4.09 -9.83 18.31
C THR A 321 4.10 -11.36 18.44
N TYR A 322 4.14 -12.09 17.32
CA TYR A 322 4.12 -13.56 17.29
C TYR A 322 4.97 -14.11 16.14
N ALA A 323 5.85 -15.07 16.43
CA ALA A 323 6.63 -15.80 15.44
C ALA A 323 6.50 -17.33 15.58
N ASP A 324 6.40 -18.05 14.45
CA ASP A 324 6.36 -19.51 14.38
C ASP A 324 7.19 -20.02 13.20
N HIS A 325 8.22 -20.83 13.49
CA HIS A 325 9.18 -21.37 12.52
C HIS A 325 9.69 -20.29 11.54
N SER A 326 10.15 -19.16 12.07
CA SER A 326 10.53 -17.97 11.30
C SER A 326 11.76 -17.28 11.90
N ALA A 327 12.39 -16.38 11.15
CA ALA A 327 13.62 -15.73 11.54
C ALA A 327 13.43 -14.22 11.79
N ILE A 328 14.15 -13.69 12.78
CA ILE A 328 14.27 -12.25 13.06
C ILE A 328 15.76 -11.96 13.20
N GLN A 329 16.25 -10.96 12.47
CA GLN A 329 17.64 -10.52 12.50
C GLN A 329 17.65 -9.01 12.75
N GLY A 330 18.46 -8.54 13.69
CA GLY A 330 18.76 -7.12 13.87
C GLY A 330 19.51 -6.61 12.64
N GLY A 331 20.78 -7.00 12.48
CA GLY A 331 21.57 -6.55 11.35
C GLY A 331 22.96 -6.10 11.75
N ASP A 332 23.46 -5.07 11.06
CA ASP A 332 24.66 -4.34 11.45
C ASP A 332 24.23 -3.05 12.17
N GLY A 333 24.50 -2.92 13.47
CA GLY A 333 24.09 -1.78 14.30
C GLY A 333 23.78 -2.24 15.72
N ASN A 334 23.43 -1.33 16.62
CA ASN A 334 22.99 -1.70 17.97
C ASN A 334 21.47 -1.87 17.97
N ASP A 335 21.01 -3.08 17.76
CA ASP A 335 19.63 -3.35 17.46
C ASP A 335 18.79 -3.63 18.72
N THR A 336 17.53 -3.21 18.69
CA THR A 336 16.54 -3.56 19.71
C THR A 336 15.50 -4.51 19.12
N VAL A 337 15.60 -5.79 19.48
CA VAL A 337 14.70 -6.84 19.01
C VAL A 337 13.73 -7.28 20.11
N PHE A 338 12.44 -7.14 19.85
CA PHE A 338 11.36 -7.63 20.70
C PHE A 338 10.53 -8.71 19.99
N LEU A 339 10.38 -9.86 20.64
CA LEU A 339 9.47 -10.92 20.21
C LEU A 339 8.48 -11.26 21.33
N GLY A 340 7.19 -10.95 21.15
CA GLY A 340 6.17 -11.18 22.17
C GLY A 340 5.93 -12.66 22.49
N SER A 341 5.81 -13.51 21.46
CA SER A 341 5.71 -14.96 21.60
C SER A 341 6.37 -15.70 20.44
N GLY A 342 7.29 -16.61 20.74
CA GLY A 342 8.06 -17.37 19.74
C GLY A 342 7.90 -18.88 19.88
N TYR A 343 7.68 -19.57 18.75
CA TYR A 343 7.68 -21.02 18.65
C TYR A 343 8.67 -21.48 17.58
N SER A 344 9.76 -22.12 18.00
CA SER A 344 10.83 -22.51 17.08
C SER A 344 11.33 -21.34 16.20
N ALA A 345 11.32 -20.12 16.75
CA ALA A 345 11.83 -18.95 16.05
C ALA A 345 13.36 -18.90 16.15
N VAL A 346 14.00 -18.31 15.15
CA VAL A 346 15.43 -18.00 15.16
C VAL A 346 15.58 -16.50 15.29
N ILE A 347 16.36 -16.05 16.26
CA ILE A 347 16.60 -14.64 16.56
C ILE A 347 18.11 -14.42 16.60
N SER A 348 18.59 -13.39 15.92
CA SER A 348 19.98 -12.94 15.84
C SER A 348 20.00 -11.43 16.06
N GLY A 349 20.90 -10.96 16.93
CA GLY A 349 21.22 -9.54 17.08
C GLY A 349 21.96 -9.08 15.84
N GLY A 350 23.20 -9.57 15.68
CA GLY A 350 23.99 -9.36 14.48
C GLY A 350 25.34 -8.77 14.84
N ARG A 351 25.72 -7.64 14.25
CA ARG A 351 26.94 -6.92 14.66
C ARG A 351 26.56 -5.67 15.43
N GLY A 352 27.08 -5.52 16.63
CA GLY A 352 26.82 -4.36 17.48
C GLY A 352 26.36 -4.82 18.86
N ASP A 353 26.16 -3.86 19.77
CA ASP A 353 25.75 -4.17 21.13
C ASP A 353 24.21 -4.27 21.18
N ASP A 354 23.67 -5.47 21.07
CA ASP A 354 22.24 -5.68 20.82
C ASP A 354 21.41 -5.87 22.09
N THR A 355 20.14 -5.46 22.04
CA THR A 355 19.14 -5.73 23.08
C THR A 355 18.04 -6.64 22.54
N ILE A 356 18.04 -7.90 22.99
CA ILE A 356 17.09 -8.92 22.55
C ILE A 356 16.16 -9.31 23.70
N THR A 357 14.86 -9.12 23.52
CA THR A 357 13.82 -9.56 24.45
C THR A 357 12.84 -10.52 23.77
N VAL A 358 12.87 -11.78 24.19
CA VAL A 358 11.91 -12.81 23.78
C VAL A 358 10.97 -13.10 24.94
N GLY A 359 9.67 -12.93 24.72
CA GLY A 359 8.61 -13.12 25.69
C GLY A 359 8.26 -14.60 25.92
N ALA A 360 7.00 -14.97 25.69
CA ALA A 360 6.52 -16.33 25.92
C ALA A 360 6.86 -17.29 24.77
N GLY A 361 6.57 -18.57 24.98
CA GLY A 361 6.72 -19.60 23.96
C GLY A 361 7.85 -20.59 24.27
N ASN A 362 8.32 -21.30 23.24
CA ASN A 362 9.29 -22.36 23.43
C ASN A 362 10.10 -22.73 22.19
N GLY A 363 11.29 -23.29 22.44
CA GLY A 363 12.12 -23.88 21.39
C GLY A 363 12.82 -22.86 20.51
N ASN A 364 12.95 -21.62 20.95
CA ASN A 364 13.59 -20.57 20.16
C ASN A 364 15.12 -20.71 20.19
N LEU A 365 15.78 -20.38 19.09
CA LEU A 365 17.21 -20.16 19.01
C LEU A 365 17.47 -18.66 19.03
N ILE A 366 18.28 -18.18 19.97
CA ILE A 366 18.56 -16.76 20.19
C ILE A 366 20.09 -16.61 20.20
N SER A 367 20.63 -15.70 19.39
CA SER A 367 22.04 -15.34 19.35
C SER A 367 22.16 -13.82 19.51
N GLY A 368 23.08 -13.35 20.35
CA GLY A 368 23.53 -11.96 20.35
C GLY A 368 24.45 -11.66 19.15
N ASP A 369 25.33 -12.63 18.84
CA ASP A 369 26.33 -12.58 17.78
C ASP A 369 27.54 -11.69 18.14
N ASP A 370 27.92 -10.68 17.36
CA ASP A 370 29.15 -9.91 17.59
C ASP A 370 28.86 -8.63 18.41
N GLY A 371 29.12 -8.61 19.72
CA GLY A 371 29.00 -7.38 20.53
C GLY A 371 28.85 -7.66 22.01
N ASP A 372 28.65 -6.62 22.82
CA ASP A 372 28.30 -6.76 24.24
C ASP A 372 26.76 -6.76 24.40
N ASP A 373 26.14 -7.95 24.37
CA ASP A 373 24.70 -8.07 24.21
C ASP A 373 23.89 -8.15 25.52
N LEU A 374 22.66 -7.65 25.50
CA LEU A 374 21.65 -7.82 26.53
C LEU A 374 20.52 -8.71 26.05
N ILE A 375 20.48 -9.95 26.55
CA ILE A 375 19.49 -10.94 26.13
C ILE A 375 18.57 -11.33 27.28
N THR A 376 17.26 -11.15 27.09
CA THR A 376 16.21 -11.66 27.98
C THR A 376 15.33 -12.68 27.25
N ALA A 377 15.40 -13.95 27.65
CA ALA A 377 14.63 -15.04 27.07
C ALA A 377 13.62 -15.63 28.07
N GLY A 378 12.35 -15.28 27.88
CA GLY A 378 11.20 -15.85 28.56
C GLY A 378 10.81 -17.24 28.01
N GLY A 379 9.82 -17.88 28.63
CA GLY A 379 9.29 -19.17 28.15
C GLY A 379 10.14 -20.38 28.57
N SER A 380 10.27 -21.38 27.70
CA SER A 380 11.00 -22.62 28.02
C SER A 380 11.69 -23.24 26.81
N LEU A 381 12.70 -24.09 27.05
CA LEU A 381 13.41 -24.83 25.99
C LEU A 381 14.07 -23.95 24.92
N ASN A 382 14.38 -22.69 25.24
CA ASN A 382 15.16 -21.87 24.32
C ASN A 382 16.64 -22.30 24.35
N LEU A 383 17.34 -22.11 23.25
CA LEU A 383 18.79 -22.14 23.17
C LEU A 383 19.26 -20.69 22.98
N VAL A 384 20.01 -20.19 23.96
CA VAL A 384 20.54 -18.82 23.93
C VAL A 384 22.06 -18.89 23.81
N ASP A 385 22.60 -18.22 22.80
CA ASP A 385 24.01 -17.92 22.62
C ASP A 385 24.26 -16.43 22.82
N GLY A 386 25.23 -16.06 23.65
CA GLY A 386 25.66 -14.68 23.76
C GLY A 386 26.43 -14.24 22.52
N GLY A 387 27.20 -15.15 21.92
CA GLY A 387 28.12 -14.79 20.84
C GLY A 387 29.48 -14.30 21.37
N ALA A 388 30.10 -13.36 20.67
CA ALA A 388 31.33 -12.70 21.11
C ALA A 388 31.02 -11.66 22.20
N GLY A 389 32.04 -10.93 22.68
CA GLY A 389 31.87 -9.86 23.66
C GLY A 389 31.46 -10.31 25.08
N VAL A 390 31.00 -9.33 25.88
CA VAL A 390 30.63 -9.49 27.29
C VAL A 390 29.12 -9.40 27.44
N ASN A 391 28.49 -10.56 27.52
CA ASN A 391 27.03 -10.65 27.42
C ASN A 391 26.32 -10.71 28.78
N SER A 392 25.17 -10.03 28.84
CA SER A 392 24.22 -10.07 29.95
C SER A 392 23.00 -10.91 29.56
N ILE A 393 23.02 -12.19 29.94
CA ILE A 393 21.98 -13.15 29.55
C ILE A 393 21.08 -13.52 30.73
N PHE A 394 19.79 -13.35 30.51
CA PHE A 394 18.73 -13.59 31.47
C PHE A 394 17.71 -14.57 30.88
N THR A 395 17.52 -15.72 31.51
CA THR A 395 16.55 -16.71 31.02
C THR A 395 15.58 -17.12 32.10
N SER A 396 14.38 -17.53 31.68
CA SER A 396 13.41 -18.22 32.54
C SER A 396 13.14 -19.64 32.04
N GLY A 397 12.50 -20.44 32.89
CA GLY A 397 12.10 -21.82 32.56
C GLY A 397 13.28 -22.77 32.36
N THR A 398 13.13 -23.74 31.45
CA THR A 398 14.15 -24.78 31.18
C THR A 398 15.02 -24.45 29.97
N SER A 399 15.39 -23.17 29.81
CA SER A 399 16.24 -22.71 28.70
C SER A 399 17.70 -23.12 28.89
N ARG A 400 18.43 -23.30 27.80
CA ARG A 400 19.86 -23.63 27.79
C ARG A 400 20.66 -22.44 27.28
N VAL A 401 21.60 -21.97 28.09
CA VAL A 401 22.54 -20.90 27.71
C VAL A 401 23.89 -21.50 27.36
N THR A 402 24.36 -21.22 26.15
CA THR A 402 25.73 -21.41 25.69
C THR A 402 26.36 -20.02 25.55
N ASP A 403 27.60 -19.87 25.98
CA ASP A 403 28.36 -18.63 25.78
C ASP A 403 29.82 -18.99 26.11
N ASN A 404 30.76 -18.47 25.32
CA ASN A 404 32.16 -18.83 25.40
C ASN A 404 33.00 -17.94 26.32
N GLU A 405 32.54 -16.79 26.82
CA GLU A 405 33.33 -16.00 27.78
C GLU A 405 32.47 -15.04 28.64
N GLN A 406 32.58 -15.15 29.98
CA GLN A 406 32.04 -14.19 30.98
C GLN A 406 30.53 -13.92 31.05
N VAL A 407 29.67 -14.95 31.02
CA VAL A 407 28.26 -14.79 31.39
C VAL A 407 28.08 -14.47 32.87
N ILE A 408 27.40 -13.36 33.20
CA ILE A 408 26.72 -13.22 34.49
C ILE A 408 25.42 -14.05 34.41
N LYS A 409 25.52 -15.36 34.69
CA LYS A 409 24.36 -16.26 34.76
C LYS A 409 23.59 -15.95 36.03
N ASN A 410 22.57 -15.10 35.94
CA ASN A 410 21.54 -15.07 36.96
C ASN A 410 20.46 -16.05 36.51
N ASP A 411 20.43 -17.25 37.11
CA ASP A 411 19.20 -18.04 37.18
C ASP A 411 18.21 -17.19 37.99
N ILE A 412 17.42 -16.36 37.32
CA ILE A 412 16.66 -15.28 37.97
C ILE A 412 15.59 -15.90 38.86
N ALA A 413 15.73 -15.75 40.18
CA ALA A 413 14.62 -15.92 41.11
C ALA A 413 13.64 -14.73 40.94
N ALA A 414 12.33 -14.96 41.02
CA ALA A 414 11.26 -13.99 40.72
C ALA A 414 11.45 -12.56 41.27
N ALA A 415 12.17 -12.39 42.38
CA ALA A 415 12.50 -11.09 42.98
C ALA A 415 13.42 -10.19 42.11
N ASP A 416 14.28 -10.78 41.28
CA ASP A 416 15.23 -10.05 40.44
C ASP A 416 14.61 -9.58 39.11
N LEU A 417 13.49 -10.18 38.69
CA LEU A 417 12.75 -9.75 37.49
C LEU A 417 12.08 -8.37 37.68
N ALA A 418 11.72 -8.02 38.92
CA ALA A 418 11.22 -6.69 39.26
C ALA A 418 12.31 -5.60 39.13
N GLY A 419 13.57 -5.95 39.40
CA GLY A 419 14.73 -5.06 39.19
C GLY A 419 15.06 -4.87 37.71
N MET A 420 14.86 -5.92 36.88
CA MET A 420 15.03 -5.85 35.43
C MET A 420 13.94 -5.04 34.74
N ALA A 421 12.68 -5.20 35.17
CA ALA A 421 11.58 -4.38 34.66
C ALA A 421 11.84 -2.88 34.84
N ALA A 422 12.53 -2.48 35.93
CA ALA A 422 12.92 -1.09 36.16
C ALA A 422 14.02 -0.60 35.21
N ARG A 423 15.02 -1.44 34.88
CA ARG A 423 16.09 -1.07 33.94
C ARG A 423 15.61 -1.03 32.48
N LEU A 424 14.76 -1.97 32.08
CA LEU A 424 14.16 -1.97 30.74
C LEU A 424 13.14 -0.83 30.55
N THR A 425 12.50 -0.37 31.63
CA THR A 425 11.67 0.84 31.59
C THR A 425 12.50 2.07 31.23
N ASP A 426 13.75 2.15 31.69
CA ASP A 426 14.70 3.24 31.40
C ASP A 426 15.13 3.21 29.91
N THR A 427 15.43 2.03 29.36
CA THR A 427 15.72 1.87 27.92
C THR A 427 14.50 2.21 27.07
N LEU A 428 13.31 1.72 27.43
CA LEU A 428 12.05 2.05 26.75
C LEU A 428 11.67 3.55 26.90
N GLU A 429 12.26 4.33 27.81
CA GLU A 429 12.08 5.79 27.92
C GLU A 429 12.82 6.55 26.82
N HIS A 430 13.78 5.91 26.15
CA HIS A 430 14.61 6.50 25.12
C HIS A 430 14.25 6.02 23.69
N VAL A 431 13.30 5.09 23.55
CA VAL A 431 12.77 4.59 22.26
C VAL A 431 11.39 5.19 21.98
N ASP A 432 11.17 5.72 20.77
CA ASP A 432 9.92 6.43 20.38
C ASP A 432 8.77 5.45 20.05
N LEU A 433 8.35 4.69 21.06
CA LEU A 433 7.22 3.76 20.98
C LEU A 433 5.90 4.48 21.28
N ALA A 434 4.90 4.26 20.42
CA ALA A 434 3.52 4.69 20.69
C ALA A 434 3.06 4.23 22.10
N ALA A 435 2.40 5.12 22.84
CA ALA A 435 2.09 4.93 24.28
C ALA A 435 1.35 3.63 24.61
N ASP A 436 0.53 3.11 23.69
CA ASP A 436 -0.21 1.86 23.87
C ASP A 436 0.71 0.63 23.74
N ARG A 437 1.68 0.67 22.82
CA ARG A 437 2.72 -0.37 22.69
C ARG A 437 3.61 -0.41 23.92
N ARG A 438 4.03 0.75 24.43
CA ARG A 438 4.77 0.87 25.71
C ARG A 438 4.03 0.21 26.88
N ARG A 439 2.72 0.43 27.00
CA ARG A 439 1.90 -0.22 28.04
C ARG A 439 1.80 -1.72 27.84
N TYR A 440 1.66 -2.17 26.61
CA TYR A 440 1.63 -3.59 26.27
C TYR A 440 2.95 -4.28 26.65
N TYR A 441 4.12 -3.69 26.35
CA TYR A 441 5.42 -4.27 26.73
C TYR A 441 5.63 -4.31 28.23
N LEU A 442 5.29 -3.23 28.95
CA LEU A 442 5.32 -3.23 30.41
C LEU A 442 4.38 -4.28 31.00
N ALA A 443 3.24 -4.54 30.37
CA ALA A 443 2.32 -5.59 30.78
C ALA A 443 2.88 -6.99 30.48
N LEU A 444 3.50 -7.21 29.32
CA LEU A 444 4.11 -8.50 28.98
C LEU A 444 5.26 -8.82 29.92
N LEU A 445 6.16 -7.87 30.20
CA LEU A 445 7.27 -8.04 31.15
C LEU A 445 6.77 -8.42 32.54
N ARG A 446 5.69 -7.78 33.01
CA ARG A 446 5.04 -8.12 34.28
C ARG A 446 4.37 -9.49 34.25
N TYR A 447 3.80 -9.87 33.11
CA TYR A 447 3.22 -11.20 32.91
C TYR A 447 4.29 -12.30 32.92
N THR A 448 5.43 -12.09 32.27
CA THR A 448 6.59 -13.00 32.31
C THR A 448 7.13 -13.16 33.74
N ALA A 449 7.10 -12.08 34.53
CA ALA A 449 7.38 -12.14 35.97
C ALA A 449 6.42 -13.06 36.72
N GLN A 450 5.13 -12.92 36.47
CA GLN A 450 4.10 -13.71 37.13
C GLN A 450 4.13 -15.19 36.76
N GLN A 451 4.54 -15.57 35.53
CA GLN A 451 4.66 -16.97 35.14
C GLN A 451 5.77 -17.74 35.87
N THR A 452 6.76 -17.04 36.46
CA THR A 452 7.82 -17.67 37.27
C THR A 452 7.41 -17.90 38.73
N GLU A 453 6.39 -17.20 39.21
CA GLU A 453 5.74 -17.46 40.50
C GLU A 453 4.57 -18.42 40.27
N GLY A 454 4.81 -19.72 40.40
CA GLY A 454 3.82 -20.73 40.04
C GLY A 454 2.47 -20.59 40.75
N GLU A 455 1.51 -19.89 40.14
CA GLU A 455 0.06 -20.03 40.34
C GLU A 455 -0.69 -19.75 39.02
N ARG A 456 -1.70 -20.59 38.74
CA ARG A 456 -2.42 -20.71 37.46
C ARG A 456 -3.11 -19.39 37.04
N PRO A 457 -3.18 -19.05 35.74
CA PRO A 457 -3.81 -17.82 35.30
C PRO A 457 -5.33 -17.87 35.44
N ARG A 458 -5.91 -16.81 36.01
CA ARG A 458 -7.30 -16.44 35.73
C ARG A 458 -7.32 -15.77 34.36
N VAL A 459 -8.15 -16.32 33.48
CA VAL A 459 -8.52 -15.74 32.18
C VAL A 459 -9.03 -14.31 32.41
N PHE A 460 -8.44 -13.33 31.72
CA PHE A 460 -9.10 -12.04 31.50
C PHE A 460 -9.94 -12.18 30.22
N ASP A 461 -11.24 -11.97 30.40
CA ASP A 461 -12.23 -11.81 29.33
C ASP A 461 -12.31 -10.31 28.98
N GLU A 462 -12.38 -10.07 27.67
CA GLU A 462 -12.53 -8.80 26.90
C GLU A 462 -11.44 -7.72 26.99
#